data_AF-A0A2V7URI2-F1
#
_entry.id   AF-A0A2V7URI2-F1
#
_cell.length_a   1.000
_cell.length_b   1.000
_cell.length_c   1.000
_cell.angle_alpha   90.00
_cell.angle_beta   90.00
_cell.angle_gamma   90.00
#
_symmetry.space_group_name_H-M   'P 1'
#
loop_
_entity.id
_entity.type
_entity.pdbx_description
1 polymer ?
#
loop_
_entity_poly.entity_id
_entity_poly.type
_entity_poly.pdbx_seq_one_letter_code
_entity_poly.pdbx_strand_id
1 'polypeptide(L)'
;MSAAIGGAMRSWSDFTLREKTVLAMGKVRRFYLVHFRPAYVAENIARRQGDCHRTGACCNLLFSCPAFTWKPLPTCRIHRHKPKVCKMFPIDERDLKDRDIVSPDVPCGFSFTPRSAESGRPLRNATK
;
A
#
# COMPACT_ATOMS: atom_id res chain seq x y z
N MET A 1 1.09 4.96 -28.57
CA MET A 1 0.37 3.75 -28.12
C MET A 1 1.07 3.23 -26.87
N SER A 2 0.61 3.64 -25.69
CA SER A 2 1.28 3.27 -24.42
C SER A 2 0.96 1.82 -24.06
N ALA A 3 1.98 0.97 -24.11
CA ALA A 3 1.93 -0.39 -23.60
C ALA A 3 1.43 -0.39 -22.15
N ALA A 4 0.41 -1.19 -21.86
CA ALA A 4 0.03 -1.49 -20.50
C ALA A 4 1.25 -2.10 -19.80
N ILE A 5 1.84 -1.37 -18.86
CA ILE A 5 2.91 -1.86 -17.99
C ILE A 5 2.26 -2.82 -16.98
N GLY A 6 1.78 -3.95 -17.48
CA GLY A 6 1.22 -5.03 -16.68
C GLY A 6 2.33 -6.04 -16.41
N GLY A 7 3.20 -5.73 -15.45
CA GLY A 7 4.10 -6.76 -14.90
C GLY A 7 3.28 -7.95 -14.41
N ALA A 8 3.83 -9.16 -14.55
CA ALA A 8 3.15 -10.38 -14.16
C ALA A 8 2.81 -10.33 -12.66
N MET A 9 1.52 -10.30 -12.34
CA MET A 9 1.06 -10.31 -10.97
C MET A 9 1.08 -11.74 -10.46
N ARG A 10 1.80 -11.97 -9.36
CA ARG A 10 1.85 -13.28 -8.72
C ARG A 10 0.49 -13.60 -8.10
N SER A 11 0.11 -14.86 -8.24
CA SER A 11 -1.10 -15.47 -7.72
C SER A 11 -0.81 -16.29 -6.47
N TRP A 12 -1.87 -16.74 -5.78
CA TRP A 12 -1.78 -17.60 -4.60
C TRP A 12 -0.91 -18.85 -4.82
N SER A 13 -0.95 -19.44 -6.02
CA SER A 13 -0.15 -20.62 -6.37
C SER A 13 1.34 -20.32 -6.46
N ASP A 14 1.73 -19.07 -6.72
CA ASP A 14 3.11 -18.65 -6.94
C ASP A 14 3.84 -18.28 -5.63
N PHE A 15 3.09 -18.19 -4.53
CA PHE A 15 3.64 -17.78 -3.23
C PHE A 15 4.15 -18.97 -2.42
N THR A 16 5.35 -18.80 -1.87
CA THR A 16 5.91 -19.66 -0.83
C THR A 16 5.04 -19.62 0.44
N LEU A 17 5.16 -20.62 1.31
CA LEU A 17 4.45 -20.64 2.59
C LEU A 17 4.76 -19.40 3.45
N ARG A 18 6.02 -18.96 3.44
CA ARG A 18 6.45 -17.75 4.15
C ARG A 18 5.75 -16.50 3.62
N GLU A 19 5.69 -16.33 2.30
CA GLU A 19 5.02 -15.19 1.67
C GLU A 19 3.51 -15.21 1.97
N LYS A 20 2.85 -16.37 1.88
CA LYS A 20 1.45 -16.52 2.26
C LYS A 20 1.19 -16.06 3.69
N THR A 21 2.04 -16.47 4.63
CA THR A 21 1.94 -16.05 6.03
C THR A 21 2.16 -14.54 6.19
N VAL A 22 3.17 -13.96 5.53
CA VAL A 22 3.43 -12.51 5.57
C VAL A 22 2.22 -11.72 5.06
N LEU A 23 1.68 -12.12 3.90
CA LEU A 23 0.54 -11.46 3.27
C LEU A 23 -0.75 -11.60 4.10
N ALA A 24 -0.97 -12.76 4.72
CA ALA A 24 -2.09 -13.01 5.62
C ALA A 24 -1.98 -12.15 6.88
N MET A 25 -0.81 -12.13 7.51
CA MET A 25 -0.53 -11.27 8.66
C MET A 25 -0.64 -9.79 8.31
N GLY A 26 -0.23 -9.38 7.10
CA GLY A 26 -0.43 -8.04 6.58
C GLY A 26 -1.92 -7.66 6.50
N LYS A 27 -2.79 -8.59 6.08
CA LYS A 27 -4.24 -8.35 6.04
C LYS A 27 -4.83 -8.15 7.43
N VAL A 28 -4.43 -8.98 8.40
CA VAL A 28 -4.84 -8.84 9.81
C VAL A 28 -4.32 -7.53 10.40
N ARG A 29 -3.04 -7.20 10.17
CA ARG A 29 -2.41 -5.95 10.61
C ARG A 29 -3.16 -4.73 10.08
N ARG A 30 -3.44 -4.66 8.78
CA ARG A 30 -4.20 -3.55 8.18
C ARG A 30 -5.60 -3.42 8.78
N PHE A 31 -6.29 -4.54 8.97
CA PHE A 31 -7.60 -4.54 9.63
C PHE A 31 -7.50 -3.97 11.04
N TYR A 32 -6.54 -4.44 11.85
CA TYR A 32 -6.34 -3.95 13.21
C TYR A 32 -6.01 -2.45 13.24
N LEU A 33 -5.05 -1.98 12.44
CA LEU A 33 -4.60 -0.58 12.47
C LEU A 33 -5.73 0.40 12.11
N VAL A 34 -6.54 0.07 11.11
CA VAL A 34 -7.62 0.95 10.65
C VAL A 34 -8.77 1.08 11.65
N HIS A 35 -9.00 0.05 12.48
CA HIS A 35 -10.09 0.06 13.46
C HIS A 35 -9.62 0.52 14.85
N PHE A 36 -8.43 0.12 15.27
CA PHE A 36 -7.97 0.30 16.66
C PHE A 36 -6.84 1.33 16.81
N ARG A 37 -6.16 1.73 15.73
CA ARG A 37 -5.07 2.73 15.79
C ARG A 37 -5.25 3.86 14.76
N PRO A 38 -6.38 4.60 14.78
CA PRO A 38 -6.66 5.64 13.80
C PRO A 38 -5.62 6.78 13.80
N ALA A 39 -5.08 7.15 14.96
CA ALA A 39 -4.01 8.15 15.06
C ALA A 39 -2.74 7.71 14.30
N TYR A 40 -2.32 6.46 14.50
CA TYR A 40 -1.20 5.89 13.75
C TYR A 40 -1.49 5.95 12.25
N VAL A 41 -2.68 5.53 11.81
CA VAL A 41 -3.04 5.59 10.38
C VAL A 41 -2.97 7.03 9.87
N ALA A 42 -3.56 8.00 10.57
CA ALA A 42 -3.55 9.41 10.17
C ALA A 42 -2.13 9.97 10.02
N GLU A 43 -1.24 9.71 10.99
CA GLU A 43 0.16 10.13 10.93
C GLU A 43 0.90 9.55 9.72
N ASN A 44 0.66 8.27 9.41
CA ASN A 44 1.33 7.67 8.26
C ASN A 44 0.73 8.17 6.94
N ILE A 45 -0.59 8.37 6.87
CA ILE A 45 -1.24 8.95 5.69
C ILE A 45 -0.75 10.38 5.43
N ALA A 46 -0.49 11.17 6.47
CA ALA A 46 0.10 12.51 6.32
C ALA A 46 1.52 12.49 5.74
N ARG A 47 2.28 11.40 5.96
CA ARG A 47 3.62 11.18 5.37
C ARG A 47 3.56 10.56 3.97
N ARG A 48 2.39 10.08 3.54
CA ARG A 48 2.22 9.37 2.27
C ARG A 48 2.24 10.36 1.11
N GLN A 49 3.06 10.06 0.12
CA GLN A 49 3.20 10.86 -1.10
C GLN A 49 2.86 10.03 -2.34
N GLY A 50 2.60 10.71 -3.44
CA GLY A 50 2.28 10.11 -4.73
C GLY A 50 0.82 9.68 -4.87
N ASP A 51 0.53 8.92 -5.93
CA ASP A 51 -0.83 8.62 -6.36
C ASP A 51 -1.01 7.15 -6.78
N CYS A 52 -2.27 6.71 -6.84
CA CYS A 52 -2.58 5.35 -7.25
C CYS A 52 -2.42 5.18 -8.77
N HIS A 53 -1.42 4.41 -9.20
CA HIS A 53 -1.19 4.08 -10.61
C HIS A 53 -2.10 2.97 -11.16
N ARG A 54 -3.11 2.52 -10.39
CA ARG A 54 -4.06 1.47 -10.78
C ARG A 54 -3.40 0.16 -11.21
N THR A 55 -2.29 -0.22 -10.57
CA THR A 55 -1.57 -1.48 -10.88
C THR A 55 -2.38 -2.74 -10.54
N GLY A 56 -3.38 -2.63 -9.65
CA GLY A 56 -4.19 -3.77 -9.20
C GLY A 56 -3.53 -4.64 -8.13
N ALA A 57 -2.26 -4.40 -7.79
CA ALA A 57 -1.50 -5.27 -6.86
C ALA A 57 -2.11 -5.31 -5.45
N CYS A 58 -2.59 -4.17 -4.94
CA CYS A 58 -3.26 -4.09 -3.64
C CYS A 58 -4.57 -4.91 -3.59
N CYS A 59 -5.23 -5.14 -4.73
CA CYS A 59 -6.42 -5.98 -4.84
C CYS A 59 -6.11 -7.47 -4.91
N ASN A 60 -4.84 -7.86 -5.06
CA ASN A 60 -4.38 -9.24 -5.18
C ASN A 60 -3.35 -9.62 -4.10
N LEU A 61 -3.27 -8.83 -3.02
CA LEU A 61 -2.30 -8.98 -1.93
C LEU A 61 -2.26 -10.36 -1.25
N LEU A 62 -3.30 -11.17 -1.36
CA LEU A 62 -3.33 -12.51 -0.77
C LEU A 62 -4.13 -13.42 -1.68
N PHE A 63 -5.33 -12.96 -2.02
CA PHE A 63 -6.20 -13.56 -3.01
C PHE A 63 -6.71 -12.45 -3.93
N SER A 64 -7.21 -12.83 -5.10
CA SER A 64 -7.81 -11.87 -6.02
C SER A 64 -9.15 -11.37 -5.49
N CYS A 65 -9.24 -10.06 -5.25
CA CYS A 65 -10.47 -9.44 -4.75
C CYS A 65 -11.62 -9.68 -5.74
N PRO A 66 -12.78 -10.19 -5.29
CA PRO A 66 -13.91 -10.49 -6.18
C PRO A 66 -14.52 -9.21 -6.81
N ALA A 67 -14.27 -8.05 -6.21
CA ALA A 67 -14.73 -6.77 -6.74
C ALA A 67 -13.74 -6.11 -7.72
N PHE A 68 -12.62 -6.75 -8.04
CA PHE A 68 -11.63 -6.23 -8.98
C PHE A 68 -11.85 -6.82 -10.38
N THR A 69 -11.73 -5.99 -11.42
CA THR A 69 -11.78 -6.40 -12.83
C THR A 69 -10.61 -5.82 -13.60
N TRP A 70 -10.01 -6.62 -14.48
CA TRP A 70 -8.94 -6.19 -15.38
C TRP A 70 -9.46 -5.50 -16.64
N LYS A 71 -10.71 -5.77 -17.05
CA LYS A 71 -11.27 -5.31 -18.33
C LYS A 71 -12.33 -4.22 -18.12
N PRO A 72 -12.39 -3.18 -18.97
CA PRO A 72 -11.43 -2.81 -20.02
C PRO A 72 -10.16 -2.13 -19.46
N LEU A 73 -10.19 -1.71 -18.19
CA LEU A 73 -9.06 -1.20 -17.42
C LEU A 73 -9.11 -1.77 -15.99
N PRO A 74 -7.97 -1.89 -15.28
CA PRO A 74 -7.92 -2.30 -13.89
C PRO A 74 -8.80 -1.40 -13.01
N THR A 75 -9.94 -1.92 -12.57
CA THR A 75 -10.95 -1.14 -11.83
C THR A 75 -11.56 -1.93 -10.68
N CYS A 76 -11.96 -1.18 -9.65
CA CYS A 76 -12.68 -1.72 -8.49
C CYS A 76 -14.18 -1.44 -8.66
N ARG A 77 -14.99 -2.48 -8.78
CA ARG A 77 -16.45 -2.40 -8.97
C ARG A 77 -17.15 -1.67 -7.81
N ILE A 78 -16.60 -1.78 -6.60
CA ILE A 78 -17.13 -1.12 -5.39
C ILE A 78 -16.34 0.14 -5.01
N HIS A 79 -15.76 0.86 -5.97
CA HIS A 79 -14.85 1.97 -5.69
C HIS A 79 -15.43 2.99 -4.70
N ARG A 80 -16.73 3.33 -4.83
CA ARG A 80 -17.44 4.26 -3.92
C ARG A 80 -17.64 3.68 -2.52
N HIS A 81 -17.84 2.37 -2.42
CA HIS A 81 -18.14 1.65 -1.16
C HIS A 81 -16.93 0.88 -0.63
N LYS A 82 -15.71 1.31 -0.95
CA LYS A 82 -14.50 0.64 -0.48
C LYS A 82 -14.51 0.51 1.05
N PRO A 83 -14.20 -0.68 1.59
CA PRO A 83 -13.94 -0.86 3.00
C PRO A 83 -12.83 0.08 3.48
N LYS A 84 -12.84 0.46 4.76
CA LYS A 84 -11.83 1.37 5.33
C LYS A 84 -10.40 0.86 5.07
N VAL A 85 -10.17 -0.45 5.17
CA VAL A 85 -8.87 -1.08 4.89
C VAL A 85 -8.37 -0.83 3.45
N CYS A 86 -9.27 -0.79 2.47
CA CYS A 86 -8.92 -0.52 1.07
C CYS A 86 -8.72 0.98 0.81
N LYS A 87 -9.43 1.86 1.55
CA LYS A 87 -9.29 3.32 1.43
C LYS A 87 -7.95 3.82 2.01
N MET A 88 -7.52 3.21 3.11
CA MET A 88 -6.30 3.61 3.82
C MET A 88 -5.03 2.97 3.24
N PHE A 89 -5.14 2.02 2.31
CA PHE A 89 -3.97 1.39 1.71
C PHE A 89 -3.22 2.36 0.76
N PRO A 90 -1.88 2.36 0.73
CA PRO A 90 -1.00 1.77 1.75
C PRO A 90 -1.04 2.62 3.03
N ILE A 91 -1.04 1.94 4.18
CA ILE A 91 -1.02 2.58 5.50
C ILE A 91 0.40 3.00 5.86
N ASP A 92 1.40 2.15 5.60
CA ASP A 92 2.80 2.37 5.95
C ASP A 92 3.75 1.67 4.96
N GLU A 93 5.05 1.75 5.21
CA GLU A 93 6.09 1.17 4.37
C GLU A 93 6.02 -0.36 4.32
N ARG A 94 5.40 -1.01 5.31
CA ARG A 94 5.22 -2.47 5.34
C ARG A 94 4.17 -2.91 4.32
N ASP A 95 3.13 -2.10 4.11
CA ASP A 95 2.14 -2.35 3.06
C ASP A 95 2.74 -2.31 1.65
N LEU A 96 3.74 -1.45 1.42
CA LEU A 96 4.48 -1.43 0.16
C LEU A 96 5.28 -2.72 -0.03
N LYS A 97 6.01 -3.17 1.01
CA LYS A 97 6.74 -4.44 1.00
C LYS A 97 5.83 -5.64 0.73
N ASP A 98 4.67 -5.71 1.38
CA ASP A 98 3.67 -6.76 1.13
C ASP A 98 3.22 -6.73 -0.35
N ARG A 99 3.02 -5.55 -0.91
CA ARG A 99 2.58 -5.36 -2.30
C ARG A 99 3.66 -5.73 -3.31
N ASP A 100 4.92 -5.51 -2.99
CA ASP A 100 6.05 -5.83 -3.87
C ASP A 100 6.31 -7.33 -3.95
N ILE A 101 5.89 -8.12 -2.95
CA ILE A 101 5.84 -9.59 -3.06
C ILE A 101 4.91 -10.02 -4.22
N VAL A 102 3.79 -9.31 -4.39
CA VAL A 102 2.74 -9.64 -5.37
C VAL A 102 3.07 -9.12 -6.77
N SER A 103 3.78 -8.01 -6.87
CA SER A 103 4.08 -7.36 -8.15
C SER A 103 5.47 -6.71 -8.11
N PRO A 104 6.54 -7.52 -8.10
CA PRO A 104 7.91 -7.03 -7.91
C PRO A 104 8.37 -6.08 -9.03
N ASP A 105 7.92 -6.30 -10.27
CA ASP A 105 8.43 -5.59 -11.44
C ASP A 105 7.82 -4.20 -11.66
N VAL A 106 6.70 -3.90 -11.02
CA VAL A 106 5.98 -2.64 -11.20
C VAL A 106 5.94 -1.94 -9.85
N PRO A 107 6.59 -0.80 -9.61
CA PRO A 107 6.53 -0.15 -8.30
C PRO A 107 5.13 0.40 -7.97
N CYS A 108 4.85 0.57 -6.68
CA CYS A 108 3.68 1.33 -6.24
C CYS A 108 3.90 2.82 -6.53
N GLY A 109 2.85 3.54 -6.93
CA GLY A 109 2.91 5.01 -7.09
C GLY A 109 2.94 5.78 -5.77
N PHE A 110 2.71 5.11 -4.64
CA PHE A 110 2.82 5.71 -3.31
C PHE A 110 4.19 5.44 -2.69
N SER A 111 4.69 6.43 -1.95
CA SER A 111 5.88 6.35 -1.09
C SER A 111 5.61 7.04 0.25
N PHE A 112 6.54 6.93 1.20
CA PHE A 112 6.45 7.59 2.51
C PHE A 112 7.69 8.41 2.77
N THR A 113 7.51 9.63 3.30
CA THR A 113 8.64 10.40 3.82
C THR A 113 9.23 9.69 5.03
N PRO A 114 10.57 9.61 5.16
CA PRO A 114 11.20 9.15 6.38
C PRO A 114 10.66 9.95 7.56
N ARG A 115 10.45 9.28 8.70
CA ARG A 115 10.22 10.00 9.96
C ARG A 115 11.49 10.79 10.23
N SER A 116 11.44 12.11 10.08
CA SER A 116 12.57 12.98 10.36
C SER A 116 13.02 12.73 11.80
N ALA A 117 14.26 12.30 11.97
CA ALA A 117 14.93 12.30 13.26
C ALA A 117 15.33 13.74 13.62
N GLU A 118 14.39 14.69 13.64
CA GLU A 118 14.70 16.09 13.96
C GLU A 118 13.55 16.77 14.73
N SER A 119 13.55 16.53 16.04
CA SER A 119 13.18 17.53 17.06
C SER A 119 14.38 17.79 17.97
N GLY A 120 15.56 17.98 17.37
CA GLY A 120 16.84 18.12 18.08
C GLY A 120 17.84 19.04 17.42
N ARG A 121 17.43 19.92 16.50
CA ARG A 121 18.33 20.93 15.94
C ARG A 121 18.24 22.19 16.81
N PRO A 122 19.30 22.55 17.57
CA PRO A 122 19.26 23.79 18.34
C PRO A 122 19.12 24.97 17.37
N LEU A 123 18.24 25.91 17.71
CA LEU A 123 18.15 27.20 17.06
C LEU A 123 19.53 27.85 17.17
N ARG A 124 20.25 27.93 16.04
CA ARG A 124 21.46 28.74 15.95
C ARG A 124 21.05 30.19 16.20
N ASN A 125 21.51 30.72 17.33
CA ASN A 125 21.26 32.09 17.73
C ASN A 125 21.70 33.03 16.60
N ALA A 126 20.75 33.86 16.14
CA ALA A 126 21.06 35.05 15.38
C ALA A 126 21.64 36.07 16.37
N THR A 127 22.95 36.27 16.31
CA THR A 127 23.58 37.41 16.98
C THR A 127 23.89 38.46 15.92
N LYS A 128 23.47 39.69 16.25
CA LYS A 128 23.67 40.95 15.53
C LYS A 128 25.09 41.17 15.02
#